data_AF-Q46LL5-F1
#
_entry.id   AF-Q46LL5-F1
#
_cell.length_a   1.000
_cell.length_b   1.000
_cell.length_c   1.000
_cell.angle_alpha   90.00
_cell.angle_beta   90.00
_cell.angle_gamma   90.00
#
_symmetry.space_group_name_H-M   'P 1'
#
loop_
_entity.id
_entity.type
_entity.pdbx_description
1 polymer ?
#
loop_
_entity_poly.entity_id
_entity_poly.type
_entity_poly.pdbx_seq_one_letter_code
_entity_poly.pdbx_strand_id
1 'polypeptide(L)'
;MSTNNINICKLEDLDKLRSAPKLNKKQSKTLFNQLSHLIHNSDWITIGVMSPSFKRGINAVRRIEEKFEYDEMKCITVPSSDGPIFLKANQKTGEIHARVEFGLGEGILITCQNHENSLTSKTIGPFPLDFFD
;
A
#
# COMPACT_ATOMS: atom_id res chain seq x y z
N MET A 1 -6.56 25.12 11.31
CA MET A 1 -6.75 24.83 9.87
C MET A 1 -7.78 23.73 9.77
N SER A 2 -8.91 24.00 9.12
CA SER A 2 -10.03 23.07 8.98
C SER A 2 -9.55 21.80 8.29
N THR A 3 -9.67 20.66 8.98
CA THR A 3 -9.59 19.36 8.34
C THR A 3 -10.80 19.28 7.41
N ASN A 4 -10.61 19.63 6.13
CA ASN A 4 -11.59 19.32 5.10
C ASN A 4 -11.89 17.83 5.24
N ASN A 5 -13.11 17.48 5.63
CA ASN A 5 -13.59 16.11 5.61
C ASN A 5 -13.66 15.71 4.14
N ILE A 6 -12.54 15.25 3.58
CA ILE A 6 -12.50 14.72 2.23
C ILE A 6 -13.44 13.52 2.24
N ASN A 7 -14.50 13.61 1.45
CA ASN A 7 -15.51 12.57 1.36
C ASN A 7 -14.96 11.42 0.49
N ILE A 8 -14.12 10.58 1.08
CA ILE A 8 -13.60 9.36 0.46
C ILE A 8 -14.64 8.25 0.63
N CYS A 9 -15.21 7.77 -0.48
CA CYS A 9 -16.23 6.74 -0.50
C CYS A 9 -15.90 5.56 -1.43
N LYS A 10 -15.00 5.76 -2.39
CA LYS A 10 -14.56 4.75 -3.37
C LYS A 10 -13.05 4.82 -3.58
N LEU A 11 -12.48 3.74 -4.11
CA LEU A 11 -11.04 3.62 -4.35
C LEU A 11 -10.49 4.75 -5.23
N GLU A 12 -11.24 5.15 -6.26
CA GLU A 12 -10.83 6.19 -7.22
C GLU A 12 -10.70 7.59 -6.58
N ASP A 13 -11.29 7.79 -5.40
CA ASP A 13 -11.13 9.05 -4.66
C ASP A 13 -9.70 9.19 -4.10
N LEU A 14 -8.95 8.08 -3.98
CA LEU A 14 -7.57 8.05 -3.51
C LEU A 14 -6.56 8.39 -4.62
N ASP A 15 -6.86 8.06 -5.88
CA ASP A 15 -5.93 8.16 -7.03
C ASP A 15 -5.34 9.57 -7.24
N LYS A 16 -6.02 10.60 -6.73
CA LYS A 16 -5.62 12.01 -6.86
C LYS A 16 -4.74 12.50 -5.71
N LEU A 17 -4.51 11.67 -4.70
CA LEU A 17 -3.83 12.07 -3.48
C LEU A 17 -2.36 11.69 -3.52
N ARG A 18 -1.50 12.65 -3.18
CA ARG A 18 -0.07 12.39 -3.00
C ARG A 18 0.23 11.65 -1.69
N SER A 19 -0.54 11.90 -0.65
CA SER A 19 -0.42 11.28 0.68
C SER A 19 -1.76 10.75 1.13
N ALA A 20 -1.74 9.68 1.91
CA ALA A 20 -2.91 9.03 2.45
C ALA A 20 -3.76 10.03 3.28
N PRO A 21 -5.08 10.06 3.07
CA PRO A 21 -5.98 10.86 3.88
C PRO A 21 -6.19 10.19 5.25
N LYS A 22 -6.66 10.95 6.24
CA LYS A 22 -7.23 10.33 7.44
C LYS A 22 -8.59 9.73 7.08
N LEU A 23 -8.78 8.45 7.41
CA LEU A 23 -10.03 7.73 7.17
C LEU A 23 -10.72 7.44 8.51
N ASN A 24 -12.03 7.60 8.56
CA ASN A 24 -12.82 7.09 9.68
C ASN A 24 -13.15 5.60 9.48
N LYS A 25 -13.61 4.93 10.55
CA LYS A 25 -13.92 3.49 10.54
C LYS A 25 -14.87 3.07 9.41
N LYS A 26 -15.87 3.89 9.09
CA LYS A 26 -16.83 3.59 8.01
C LYS A 26 -16.15 3.66 6.65
N GLN A 27 -15.33 4.68 6.42
CA GLN A 27 -14.56 4.83 5.18
C GLN A 27 -13.56 3.68 5.03
N SER A 28 -12.78 3.38 6.07
CA SER A 28 -11.82 2.27 6.03
C SER A 28 -12.49 0.95 5.70
N LYS A 29 -13.62 0.63 6.34
CA LYS A 29 -14.39 -0.60 6.06
C LYS A 29 -14.88 -0.65 4.61
N THR A 30 -15.45 0.44 4.11
CA THR A 30 -15.95 0.52 2.73
C THR A 30 -14.85 0.32 1.71
N LEU A 31 -13.72 1.01 1.88
CA LEU A 31 -12.57 0.90 0.97
C LEU A 31 -11.92 -0.48 1.07
N PHE A 32 -11.81 -1.04 2.28
CA PHE A 32 -11.25 -2.38 2.49
C PHE A 32 -12.06 -3.44 1.75
N ASN A 33 -13.39 -3.36 1.80
CA ASN A 33 -14.25 -4.29 1.07
C ASN A 33 -14.06 -4.19 -0.46
N GLN A 34 -13.95 -2.97 -1.00
CA GLN A 34 -13.70 -2.76 -2.43
C GLN A 34 -12.32 -3.27 -2.84
N LEU A 35 -11.29 -2.95 -2.05
CA LEU A 35 -9.92 -3.36 -2.30
C LEU A 35 -9.76 -4.88 -2.23
N SER A 36 -10.33 -5.52 -1.22
CA SER A 36 -10.25 -6.97 -1.04
C SER A 36 -10.83 -7.72 -2.23
N HIS A 37 -11.94 -7.24 -2.80
CA HIS A 37 -12.50 -7.84 -4.00
C HIS A 37 -11.53 -7.78 -5.20
N LEU A 38 -10.81 -6.67 -5.37
CA LEU A 38 -9.82 -6.53 -6.44
C LEU A 38 -8.59 -7.42 -6.21
N ILE A 39 -8.12 -7.52 -4.96
CA ILE A 39 -7.00 -8.38 -4.60
C ILE A 39 -7.34 -9.86 -4.86
N HIS A 40 -8.51 -10.33 -4.43
CA HIS A 40 -8.93 -11.72 -4.65
C HIS A 40 -9.13 -12.09 -6.11
N ASN A 41 -9.40 -11.12 -6.98
CA ASN A 41 -9.53 -11.33 -8.42
C ASN A 41 -8.21 -11.15 -9.18
N SER A 42 -7.10 -10.89 -8.48
CA SER A 42 -5.78 -10.69 -9.07
C SER A 42 -4.90 -11.92 -8.85
N ASP A 43 -4.00 -12.19 -9.79
CA ASP A 43 -3.08 -13.31 -9.68
C ASP A 43 -1.99 -13.06 -8.62
N TRP A 44 -1.56 -11.81 -8.48
CA TRP A 44 -0.71 -11.36 -7.39
C TRP A 44 -0.81 -9.85 -7.19
N ILE A 45 -0.23 -9.36 -6.10
CA ILE A 45 -0.10 -7.93 -5.83
C ILE A 45 1.37 -7.48 -5.74
N THR A 46 1.58 -6.19 -6.02
CA THR A 46 2.76 -5.47 -5.54
C THR A 46 2.35 -4.38 -4.57
N ILE A 47 3.09 -4.24 -3.48
CA ILE A 47 2.84 -3.28 -2.41
C ILE A 47 3.91 -2.20 -2.49
N GLY A 48 3.51 -0.96 -2.74
CA GLY A 48 4.38 0.21 -2.58
C GLY A 48 4.11 0.87 -1.24
N VAL A 49 5.14 1.18 -0.45
CA VAL A 49 4.97 1.87 0.83
C VAL A 49 5.87 3.10 0.87
N MET A 50 5.25 4.27 1.01
CA MET A 50 5.93 5.53 1.29
C MET A 50 5.81 5.78 2.80
N SER A 51 6.94 5.73 3.51
CA SER A 51 6.94 5.72 4.97
C SER A 51 8.05 6.61 5.53
N PRO A 52 7.88 7.23 6.72
CA PRO A 52 8.95 8.03 7.32
C PRO A 52 10.09 7.18 7.90
N SER A 53 9.94 5.85 7.98
CA SER A 53 11.04 4.96 8.38
C SER A 53 10.89 3.56 7.81
N PHE A 54 12.01 2.84 7.66
CA PHE A 54 12.03 1.46 7.20
C PHE A 54 11.18 0.55 8.10
N LYS A 55 11.27 0.70 9.42
CA LYS A 55 10.50 -0.08 10.40
C LYS A 55 8.98 0.08 10.20
N ARG A 56 8.49 1.31 9.99
CA ARG A 56 7.06 1.54 9.72
C ARG A 56 6.63 0.98 8.37
N GLY A 57 7.50 1.09 7.36
CA GLY A 57 7.26 0.52 6.03
C GLY A 57 7.11 -1.01 6.06
N ILE A 58 8.04 -1.70 6.74
CA ILE A 58 7.97 -3.15 6.91
C ILE A 58 6.74 -3.58 7.70
N ASN A 59 6.41 -2.87 8.78
CA ASN A 59 5.21 -3.18 9.56
C ASN A 59 3.94 -3.15 8.69
N ALA A 60 3.82 -2.16 7.80
CA ALA A 60 2.69 -2.09 6.87
C ALA A 60 2.62 -3.31 5.93
N VAL A 61 3.77 -3.80 5.44
CA VAL A 61 3.82 -5.03 4.63
C VAL A 61 3.42 -6.25 5.44
N ARG A 62 3.95 -6.41 6.65
CA ARG A 62 3.61 -7.54 7.55
C ARG A 62 2.11 -7.60 7.85
N ARG A 63 1.46 -6.44 8.06
CA ARG A 63 0.00 -6.39 8.22
C ARG A 63 -0.76 -6.85 6.99
N ILE A 64 -0.28 -6.52 5.79
CA ILE A 64 -0.92 -6.98 4.56
C ILE A 64 -0.74 -8.48 4.39
N GLU A 65 0.46 -9.01 4.67
CA GLU A 65 0.74 -10.45 4.64
C GLU A 65 -0.16 -11.21 5.62
N GLU A 66 -0.25 -10.75 6.88
CA GLU A 66 -1.17 -11.31 7.88
C GLU A 66 -2.63 -11.25 7.42
N LYS A 67 -3.05 -10.12 6.84
CA LYS A 67 -4.46 -9.89 6.47
C LYS A 67 -4.94 -10.78 5.34
N PHE A 68 -4.07 -11.10 4.40
CA PHE A 68 -4.37 -11.91 3.21
C PHE A 68 -3.71 -13.29 3.23
N GLU A 69 -3.14 -13.68 4.37
CA GLU A 69 -2.48 -14.98 4.59
C GLU A 69 -1.37 -15.26 3.56
N TYR A 70 -0.58 -14.24 3.22
CA TYR A 70 0.57 -14.40 2.35
C TYR A 70 1.81 -14.86 3.12
N ASP A 71 2.67 -15.61 2.43
CA ASP A 71 3.99 -15.92 2.94
C ASP A 71 4.79 -14.64 3.20
N GLU A 72 5.58 -14.66 4.29
CA GLU A 72 6.46 -13.55 4.65
C GLU A 72 7.50 -13.31 3.55
N MET A 73 7.44 -12.12 2.92
CA MET A 73 8.37 -11.69 1.90
C MET A 73 9.71 -11.26 2.52
N LYS A 74 10.79 -11.48 1.78
CA LYS A 74 12.18 -11.27 2.23
C LYS A 74 12.72 -9.91 1.81
N CYS A 75 13.35 -9.22 2.75
CA CYS A 75 14.09 -8.00 2.45
C CYS A 75 15.38 -8.32 1.70
N ILE A 76 15.44 -7.96 0.42
CA ILE A 76 16.62 -8.12 -0.43
C ILE A 76 17.49 -6.87 -0.35
N THR A 77 16.87 -5.69 -0.32
CA THR A 77 17.58 -4.43 -0.13
C THR A 77 17.04 -3.69 1.10
N VAL A 78 17.96 -3.23 1.93
CA VAL A 78 17.68 -2.46 3.15
C VAL A 78 18.36 -1.10 3.00
N PRO A 79 17.71 0.01 3.39
CA PRO A 79 18.32 1.33 3.33
C PRO A 79 19.60 1.39 4.17
N SER A 80 20.65 2.03 3.63
CA SER A 80 21.95 2.17 4.29
C SER A 80 21.99 3.28 5.36
N SER A 81 20.91 4.04 5.51
CA SER A 81 20.78 5.14 6.46
C SER A 81 19.34 5.30 6.92
N ASP A 82 19.16 5.92 8.08
CA ASP A 82 17.84 6.32 8.55
C ASP A 82 17.25 7.43 7.69
N GLY A 83 15.92 7.41 7.53
CA GLY A 83 15.17 8.45 6.83
C GLY A 83 13.84 7.94 6.26
N PRO A 84 13.10 8.82 5.57
CA PRO A 84 11.95 8.43 4.77
C PRO A 84 12.35 7.46 3.67
N ILE A 85 11.47 6.51 3.38
CA ILE A 85 11.75 5.42 2.45
C ILE A 85 10.63 5.25 1.44
N PHE A 86 11.03 4.74 0.28
CA PHE A 86 10.13 3.97 -0.58
C PHE A 86 10.49 2.49 -0.46
N LEU A 87 9.47 1.68 -0.20
CA LEU A 87 9.55 0.23 -0.17
C LEU A 87 8.64 -0.33 -1.26
N LYS A 88 9.14 -1.33 -2.00
CA LYS A 88 8.36 -2.12 -2.95
C LYS A 88 8.46 -3.59 -2.58
N ALA A 89 7.33 -4.18 -2.20
CA ALA A 89 7.19 -5.62 -2.02
C ALA A 89 6.47 -6.23 -3.23
N ASN A 90 6.88 -7.41 -3.66
CA ASN A 90 6.26 -8.13 -4.75
C ASN A 90 5.91 -9.54 -4.29
N GLN A 91 4.61 -9.81 -4.13
CA GLN A 91 4.11 -11.09 -3.65
C GLN A 91 4.58 -12.26 -4.54
N LYS A 92 4.63 -12.05 -5.86
CA LYS A 92 5.00 -13.10 -6.81
C LYS A 92 6.44 -13.57 -6.67
N THR A 93 7.35 -12.65 -6.38
CA THR A 93 8.78 -12.99 -6.20
C THR A 93 9.13 -13.26 -4.74
N GLY A 94 8.27 -12.86 -3.80
CA GLY A 94 8.54 -12.94 -2.37
C GLY A 94 9.60 -11.93 -1.91
N GLU A 95 9.82 -10.85 -2.67
CA GLU A 95 10.93 -9.91 -2.43
C GLU A 95 10.44 -8.53 -2.02
N ILE A 96 11.18 -7.93 -1.09
CA ILE A 96 11.05 -6.55 -0.65
C ILE A 96 12.33 -5.80 -0.98
N HIS A 97 12.17 -4.66 -1.66
CA HIS A 97 13.25 -3.73 -1.93
C HIS A 97 12.95 -2.37 -1.33
N ALA A 98 13.89 -1.79 -0.59
CA ALA A 98 13.70 -0.51 0.09
C ALA A 98 14.91 0.41 -0.08
N ARG A 99 14.62 1.71 -0.26
CA ARG A 99 15.63 2.78 -0.36
C ARG A 99 15.18 4.00 0.41
N VAL A 100 16.14 4.82 0.86
CA VAL A 100 15.84 6.16 1.35
C VAL A 100 15.36 7.02 0.18
N GLU A 101 14.25 7.74 0.38
CA GLU A 101 13.71 8.64 -0.62
C GLU A 101 12.92 9.78 0.03
N PHE A 102 13.37 11.01 -0.20
CA PHE A 102 12.77 12.21 0.36
C PHE A 102 11.71 12.80 -0.57
N GLY A 103 10.79 13.56 0.00
CA GLY A 103 9.77 14.26 -0.80
C GLY A 103 8.70 13.32 -1.37
N LEU A 104 8.54 12.12 -0.82
CA LEU A 104 7.36 11.29 -1.06
C LEU A 104 6.20 11.74 -0.17
N GLY A 105 4.99 11.32 -0.53
CA GLY A 105 3.87 11.32 0.41
C GLY A 105 4.05 10.26 1.50
N GLU A 106 3.02 10.01 2.30
CA GLU A 106 2.96 8.86 3.22
C GLU A 106 1.77 7.98 2.84
N GLY A 107 1.95 6.67 2.81
CA GLY A 107 0.87 5.72 2.60
C GLY A 107 1.26 4.46 1.81
N ILE A 108 0.27 3.59 1.64
CA ILE A 108 0.37 2.29 0.97
C ILE A 108 -0.30 2.37 -0.40
N LEU A 109 0.38 1.86 -1.42
CA LEU A 109 -0.15 1.65 -2.76
C LEU A 109 -0.24 0.14 -3.00
N ILE A 110 -1.36 -0.33 -3.53
CA ILE A 110 -1.56 -1.72 -3.93
C ILE A 110 -1.76 -1.77 -5.43
N THR A 111 -0.90 -2.48 -6.14
CA THR A 111 -1.10 -2.78 -7.56
C THR A 111 -1.55 -4.22 -7.71
N CYS A 112 -2.76 -4.41 -8.23
CA CYS A 112 -3.29 -5.73 -8.60
C CYS A 112 -2.74 -6.10 -9.98
N GLN A 113 -2.15 -7.28 -10.09
CA GLN A 113 -1.44 -7.76 -11.27
C GLN A 113 -2.10 -9.04 -11.80
N ASN A 114 -2.05 -9.24 -13.12
CA ASN A 114 -2.60 -10.42 -13.78
C ASN A 114 -1.58 -10.99 -14.79
N HIS A 115 -1.67 -12.30 -15.05
CA HIS A 115 -0.87 -13.00 -16.05
C HIS A 115 -1.20 -12.55 -17.47
N GLU A 116 -2.47 -12.23 -17.73
CA GLU A 116 -2.90 -11.74 -19.03
C GLU A 116 -2.59 -10.24 -19.18
N ASN A 117 -1.66 -9.94 -20.10
CA ASN A 117 -1.30 -8.56 -20.45
C ASN A 117 -2.46 -7.73 -21.04
N SER A 118 -3.59 -8.35 -21.35
CA SER A 118 -4.83 -7.69 -21.79
C SER A 118 -5.54 -6.95 -20.64
N LEU A 119 -5.31 -7.37 -19.39
CA LEU A 119 -5.85 -6.72 -18.20
C LEU A 119 -4.83 -5.71 -17.69
N THR A 120 -5.17 -4.43 -17.76
CA THR A 120 -4.32 -3.36 -17.26
C THR A 120 -4.14 -3.48 -15.74
N SER A 121 -2.89 -3.54 -15.27
CA SER A 121 -2.58 -3.52 -13.84
C SER A 121 -3.11 -2.23 -13.21
N LYS A 122 -3.93 -2.33 -12.16
CA LYS A 122 -4.51 -1.17 -11.45
C LYS A 122 -3.75 -0.92 -10.15
N THR A 123 -3.11 0.24 -10.03
CA THR A 123 -2.55 0.74 -8.77
C THR A 123 -3.60 1.55 -8.03
N ILE A 124 -3.76 1.29 -6.74
CA ILE A 124 -4.81 1.85 -5.89
C ILE A 124 -4.17 2.42 -4.62
N GLY A 125 -4.59 3.62 -4.22
CA GLY A 125 -4.15 4.29 -3.01
C GLY A 125 -3.78 5.75 -3.27
N PRO A 126 -3.09 6.42 -2.33
CA PRO A 126 -2.47 5.87 -1.12
C PRO A 126 -3.45 5.63 0.04
N PHE A 127 -3.34 4.47 0.69
CA PHE A 127 -4.00 4.15 1.96
C PHE A 127 -3.15 4.54 3.16
N PRO A 128 -3.74 4.82 4.34
CA PRO A 128 -2.99 5.01 5.59
C PRO A 128 -2.04 3.85 5.90
N LEU A 129 -0.91 4.12 6.57
CA LEU A 129 0.05 3.07 6.94
C LEU A 129 -0.49 2.04 7.95
N ASP A 130 -1.55 2.41 8.67
CA ASP A 130 -2.30 1.60 9.64
C ASP A 130 -3.61 1.02 9.04
N PHE A 131 -3.80 1.11 7.72
CA PHE A 131 -5.06 0.73 7.08
C PHE A 131 -5.42 -0.77 7.23
N PHE A 132 -4.41 -1.63 7.40
CA PHE A 132 -4.57 -3.09 7.52
C PHE A 132 -4.37 -3.60 8.95
N ASP A 133 -4.27 -2.72 9.94
CA ASP A 133 -4.26 -3.09 11.36
C ASP A 133 -5.59 -3.71 11.84
#